data_AF-A0A5J5GIR5-F1
#
_entry.id   AF-A0A5J5GIR5-F1
#
_cell.length_a   1.000
_cell.length_b   1.000
_cell.length_c   1.000
_cell.angle_alpha   90.00
_cell.angle_beta   90.00
_cell.angle_gamma   90.00
#
_symmetry.space_group_name_H-M   'P 1'
#
loop_
_entity.id
_entity.type
_entity.pdbx_description
1 polymer ?
#
loop_
_entity_poly.entity_id
_entity_poly.type
_entity_poly.pdbx_seq_one_letter_code
_entity_poly.pdbx_strand_id
1 'polypeptide(L)' 'MTAGGIALWIAVAVVAASLSRLVARLFWAFALAAGVLLLVHMRADPGEAALGLAALGGGWLAVRPLRRLLTGGLL' A
#
# COMPACT_ATOMS: atom_id res chain seq x y z
N MET A 1 -24.60 17.32 -18.05
CA MET A 1 -24.30 17.06 -16.62
C MET A 1 -24.92 18.17 -15.79
N THR A 2 -25.78 17.86 -14.83
CA THR A 2 -26.38 18.86 -13.91
C THR A 2 -25.44 19.14 -12.75
N ALA A 3 -25.52 20.33 -12.14
CA ALA A 3 -24.71 20.71 -10.99
C ALA A 3 -24.82 19.69 -9.82
N GLY A 4 -26.02 19.13 -9.61
CA GLY A 4 -26.24 18.06 -8.63
C GLY A 4 -25.52 16.75 -8.96
N GLY A 5 -25.41 16.39 -10.25
CA GLY A 5 -24.64 15.21 -10.67
C GLY A 5 -23.14 15.37 -10.43
N ILE A 6 -22.60 16.57 -10.66
CA ILE A 6 -21.18 16.88 -10.39
C ILE A 6 -20.89 16.78 -8.89
N ALA A 7 -21.76 17.35 -8.05
CA ALA A 7 -21.62 17.29 -6.59
C ALA A 7 -21.60 15.85 -6.06
N LEU A 8 -22.48 14.98 -6.59
CA LEU A 8 -22.52 13.56 -6.22
C LEU A 8 -21.20 12.84 -6.58
N TRP A 9 -20.69 13.04 -7.79
CA TRP A 9 -19.43 12.43 -8.22
C TRP A 9 -18.24 12.87 -7.38
N ILE A 10 -18.18 14.16 -7.02
CA ILE A 10 -17.14 14.68 -6.13
C ILE A 10 -17.24 14.00 -4.75
N ALA A 11 -18.45 13.89 -4.18
CA ALA A 11 -18.64 13.22 -2.90
C ALA A 11 -18.17 11.76 -2.94
N VAL A 12 -18.53 11.01 -3.98
CA VAL A 12 -18.07 9.63 -4.19
C VAL A 12 -16.55 9.56 -4.29
N ALA A 13 -15.93 10.44 -5.07
CA ALA A 13 -14.47 10.48 -5.23
C ALA A 13 -13.74 10.79 -3.90
N VAL A 14 -14.27 11.71 -3.10
CA VAL A 14 -13.70 12.05 -1.78
C VAL A 14 -13.80 10.87 -0.81
N VAL A 15 -14.94 10.17 -0.78
CA VAL A 15 -15.12 8.98 0.05
C VAL A 15 -14.17 7.87 -0.39
N ALA A 16 -14.11 7.59 -1.70
CA ALA A 16 -13.20 6.59 -2.26
C ALA A 16 -11.74 6.90 -1.91
N ALA A 17 -11.30 8.15 -2.09
CA ALA A 17 -9.94 8.57 -1.73
C ALA A 17 -9.66 8.42 -0.23
N SER A 18 -10.64 8.72 0.62
CA SER A 18 -10.50 8.59 2.08
C SER A 18 -10.38 7.12 2.49
N LEU A 19 -11.18 6.23 1.91
CA LEU A 19 -11.10 4.79 2.12
C LEU A 19 -9.76 4.24 1.63
N SER A 20 -9.29 4.65 0.45
CA SER A 20 -7.98 4.24 -0.07
C SER A 20 -6.83 4.65 0.86
N ARG A 21 -6.88 5.86 1.45
CA ARG A 21 -5.89 6.30 2.44
C ARG A 21 -5.94 5.46 3.71
N LEU A 22 -7.13 5.10 4.18
CA LEU A 22 -7.31 4.29 5.38
C LEU A 22 -6.78 2.87 5.18
N VAL A 23 -7.09 2.25 4.03
CA VAL A 23 -6.54 0.96 3.63
C VAL A 23 -5.02 1.04 3.54
N ALA A 24 -4.46 2.06 2.87
CA ALA A 24 -3.02 2.24 2.80
C ALA A 24 -2.37 2.35 4.18
N ARG A 25 -3.00 3.08 5.11
CA ARG A 25 -2.50 3.22 6.50
C ARG A 25 -2.56 1.90 7.26
N LEU A 26 -3.63 1.11 7.09
CA LEU A 26 -3.76 -0.20 7.70
C LEU A 26 -2.71 -1.19 7.16
N PHE A 27 -2.50 -1.20 5.85
CA PHE A 27 -1.44 -1.98 5.22
C PHE A 27 -0.06 -1.59 5.75
N TRP A 28 0.18 -0.29 5.98
CA TRP A 28 1.43 0.19 6.55
C TRP A 28 1.64 -0.29 7.99
N ALA A 29 0.60 -0.19 8.83
CA ALA A 29 0.63 -0.69 10.19
C ALA A 29 0.85 -2.21 10.24
N PHE A 30 0.20 -2.96 9.34
CA PHE A 30 0.40 -4.39 9.17
C PHE A 30 1.84 -4.72 8.75
N ALA A 31 2.37 -4.03 7.73
CA ALA A 31 3.73 -4.25 7.25
C ALA A 31 4.78 -3.99 8.33
N LEU A 32 4.58 -2.96 9.17
CA LEU A 32 5.42 -2.72 10.33
C LEU A 32 5.33 -3.86 11.35
N ALA A 33 4.12 -4.25 11.74
CA ALA A 33 3.91 -5.31 12.73
C ALA A 33 4.54 -6.63 12.26
N ALA A 34 4.34 -6.98 10.99
CA ALA A 34 4.95 -8.14 10.35
C ALA A 34 6.49 -8.02 10.31
N GLY A 35 7.02 -6.85 9.95
CA GLY A 35 8.47 -6.61 9.95
C GLY A 35 9.09 -6.78 11.34
N VAL A 36 8.45 -6.25 12.39
CA VAL A 36 8.90 -6.43 13.78
C VAL A 36 8.85 -7.92 14.17
N LEU A 37 7.79 -8.63 13.82
CA LEU A 37 7.67 -10.06 14.12
C LEU A 37 8.77 -10.88 13.43
N LEU A 38 9.09 -10.57 12.16
CA LEU A 38 10.17 -11.23 11.42
C LEU A 38 11.55 -10.91 12.02
N LEU A 39 11.78 -9.68 12.48
CA LEU A 39 13.02 -9.32 13.17
C LEU A 39 13.20 -10.09 14.49
N VAL A 40 12.12 -10.36 15.21
CA VAL A 40 12.16 -11.25 16.38
C VAL A 40 12.43 -12.69 15.94
N HIS A 41 11.82 -13.13 14.83
CA HIS A 41 11.97 -14.47 14.28
C HIS A 41 13.36 -14.77 13.71
N MET A 42 14.16 -13.76 13.38
CA MET A 42 15.56 -13.90 12.93
C MET A 42 16.42 -14.73 13.89
N ARG A 43 16.07 -14.80 15.18
CA ARG A 43 16.78 -15.60 16.18
C ARG A 43 16.49 -17.09 16.07
N ALA A 44 15.33 -17.47 15.53
CA ALA A 44 14.92 -18.86 15.36
C ALA A 44 15.33 -19.35 13.96
N ASP A 45 14.92 -18.62 12.92
CA ASP A 45 15.19 -18.98 11.53
C ASP A 45 15.49 -17.73 10.67
N PRO A 46 16.78 -17.38 10.50
CA PRO A 46 17.16 -16.15 9.80
C PRO A 46 16.87 -16.21 8.29
N GLY A 47 16.85 -17.41 7.69
CA GLY A 47 16.56 -17.59 6.26
C GLY A 47 15.13 -17.20 5.90
N GLU A 48 14.15 -17.78 6.59
CA GLU A 48 12.73 -17.47 6.36
C GLU A 48 12.40 -16.03 6.75
N ALA A 49 12.99 -15.52 7.84
CA ALA A 49 12.83 -14.14 8.25
C ALA A 49 13.36 -13.14 7.22
N ALA A 50 14.53 -13.41 6.63
CA ALA A 50 15.11 -12.59 5.57
C ALA A 50 14.27 -12.60 4.29
N LEU A 51 13.73 -13.77 3.90
CA LEU A 51 12.83 -13.88 2.75
C LEU A 51 11.52 -13.12 2.99
N GLY A 52 10.94 -13.21 4.18
CA GLY A 52 9.75 -12.46 4.56
C GLY A 52 9.97 -10.95 4.53
N LEU A 53 11.11 -10.48 5.06
CA LEU A 53 11.49 -9.06 5.01
C LEU A 53 11.77 -8.59 3.59
N ALA A 54 12.39 -9.41 2.76
CA ALA A 54 12.62 -9.13 1.35
C ALA A 54 11.29 -9.06 0.57
N ALA A 55 10.32 -9.93 0.86
CA ALA A 55 9.00 -9.87 0.27
C ALA A 55 8.23 -8.60 0.69
N LEU A 56 8.25 -8.25 1.98
CA LEU A 56 7.64 -7.03 2.50
C LEU A 56 8.29 -5.76 1.92
N GLY A 57 9.63 -5.69 1.91
CA GLY A 57 10.38 -4.56 1.38
C GLY A 57 10.31 -4.46 -0.16
N GLY A 58 10.35 -5.59 -0.84
CA GLY A 58 10.23 -5.69 -2.30
C GLY A 58 8.87 -5.21 -2.81
N GLY A 59 7.79 -5.56 -2.11
CA GLY A 59 6.46 -5.01 -2.37
C GLY A 59 6.44 -3.49 -2.28
N TRP A 60 7.15 -2.91 -1.31
CA TRP A 60 7.28 -1.46 -1.13
C TRP A 60 8.05 -0.78 -2.27
N LEU A 61 9.16 -1.39 -2.72
CA LEU A 61 9.95 -0.89 -3.85
C LEU A 61 9.19 -0.97 -5.18
N ALA A 62 8.30 -1.96 -5.34
CA ALA A 62 7.44 -2.12 -6.50
C ALA A 62 6.29 -1.09 -6.59
N VAL A 63 5.94 -0.40 -5.49
CA VAL A 63 4.85 0.60 -5.48
C VAL A 63 5.13 1.76 -6.45
N ARG A 64 6.37 2.22 -6.51
CA ARG A 64 6.76 3.38 -7.33
C ARG A 64 6.67 3.10 -8.84
N PRO A 65 7.23 2.02 -9.38
CA PRO A 65 7.02 1.66 -10.78
C PRO A 65 5.56 1.31 -11.07
N LEU A 66 4.85 0.62 -10.18
CA LEU A 66 3.43 0.33 -10.36
C LEU A 66 2.58 1.60 -10.46
N ARG A 67 2.82 2.60 -9.60
CA ARG A 67 2.17 3.91 -9.70
C ARG A 67 2.47 4.58 -11.04
N ARG A 68 3.71 4.53 -11.52
CA ARG A 68 4.08 5.09 -12.83
C ARG A 68 3.31 4.43 -13.96
N LEU A 69 3.20 3.10 -13.95
CA LEU A 69 2.42 2.35 -14.94
C LEU A 69 0.92 2.73 -14.90
N LEU A 70 0.33 2.81 -13.70
CA LEU A 70 -1.09 3.13 -13.52
C LEU A 70 -1.44 4.58 -13.88
N THR A 71 -0.51 5.53 -13.71
CA THR A 71 -0.72 6.94 -14.10
C THR A 71 -0.21 7.26 -15.50
N GLY A 72 0.12 6.26 -16.33
CA GLY A 72 0.50 6.43 -17.73
C GLY A 72 1.95 6.89 -17.99
N GLY A 73 2.82 6.83 -16.97
CA GLY A 73 4.22 7.28 -17.05
C GLY A 73 5.18 6.26 -17.66
N LEU A 74 4.87 5.75 -18.86
CA LEU A 74 5.82 5.05 -19.74
C LEU A 74 6.31 5.94 -20.90
N LEU A 75 6.41 7.26 -20.63
CA LEU A 75 7.15 8.25 -21.42
C LEU A 75 7.91 9.17 -20.45
#